data_AF-A0A5J4NYW8-F1
#
_entry.id   AF-A0A5J4NYW8-F1
#
_cell.length_a   1.000
_cell.length_b   1.000
_cell.length_c   1.000
_cell.angle_alpha   90.00
_cell.angle_beta   90.00
_cell.angle_gamma   90.00
#
_symmetry.space_group_name_H-M   'P 1'
#
loop_
_entity.id
_entity.type
_entity.pdbx_description
1 polymer ?
#
loop_
_entity_poly.entity_id
_entity_poly.type
_entity_poly.pdbx_seq_one_letter_code
_entity_poly.pdbx_strand_id
1 'polypeptide(L)'
;MNTENDGKFRENPAVLSMAQIQKKLFAKDEEEDEPVIDENSEHPLPNLTEIFYQFEKAGVGLCNNEATQLYLAIKALVNVHPVKIARFWGKIFGVMQNYYILETEFIEGEETEEEDEEAVNNDENNTELEDAEDEEGETKDALPKSKWKSPPKVPREGNNMGVNKKVYFVCHEPGLQWMRLPAVTPEQIVAARSICTIFTGNLDAHVNCSPPFPGTEANYLRAQIARISASTQISPEGFYHVGDGGEEEEEEMNDEEGGERQRYSKNEDYEALPIKELVNSNVENWVHHMSYILPQGRVVWWNPTQNVDEELDEFNVDEDGENEQADKVAAQPERGPPILTKISTDVPIFGQPAWSTRLTSKLIPEHAVALVSSNLWIGAHTVAWGKQFENIYIGWGQKSVGPGYQAYLPPDVLCEYTDAPDVTEAVDPTAEDEAALRKVQNPEAGEEEEGADDTEAGEDGAEEDD
;
A
#
# COMPACT_ATOMS: atom_id res chain seq x y z
N MET A 1 -43.53 30.07 39.24
CA MET A 1 -43.19 29.90 37.81
C MET A 1 -42.24 28.74 37.74
N ASN A 2 -42.78 27.53 37.62
CA ASN A 2 -41.99 26.33 37.34
C ASN A 2 -41.67 26.35 35.85
N THR A 3 -40.42 26.64 35.50
CA THR A 3 -39.91 26.35 34.17
C THR A 3 -39.61 24.85 34.15
N GLU A 4 -40.59 24.07 33.68
CA GLU A 4 -40.35 22.74 33.14
C GLU A 4 -39.33 22.89 32.02
N ASN A 5 -38.07 22.63 32.36
CA ASN A 5 -37.02 22.43 31.37
C ASN A 5 -37.23 21.00 30.86
N ASP A 6 -38.23 20.82 29.99
CA ASP A 6 -38.36 19.63 29.17
C ASP A 6 -37.04 19.49 28.41
N GLY A 7 -36.21 18.55 28.88
CA GLY A 7 -34.98 18.14 28.23
C GLY A 7 -35.31 17.49 26.89
N LYS A 8 -35.70 18.30 25.90
CA LYS A 8 -35.66 17.92 24.50
C LYS A 8 -34.19 17.71 24.16
N PHE A 9 -33.75 16.47 24.28
CA PHE A 9 -32.57 16.00 23.55
C PHE A 9 -32.74 16.50 22.12
N ARG A 10 -31.87 17.41 21.68
CA ARG A 10 -31.83 17.80 20.27
C ARG A 10 -31.42 16.53 19.52
N GLU A 11 -32.39 15.85 18.93
CA GLU A 11 -32.14 14.69 18.08
C GLU A 11 -31.20 15.15 16.97
N ASN A 12 -29.98 14.61 16.96
CA ASN A 12 -29.05 14.87 15.87
C ASN A 12 -29.62 14.16 14.63
N PRO A 13 -30.00 14.89 13.56
CA PRO A 13 -30.64 14.29 12.39
C PRO A 13 -29.75 13.23 11.73
N ALA A 14 -28.42 13.38 11.81
CA ALA A 14 -27.48 12.39 11.29
C ALA A 14 -27.56 11.06 12.05
N VAL A 15 -27.61 11.11 13.39
CA VAL A 15 -27.73 9.90 14.24
C VAL A 15 -29.07 9.21 14.01
N LEU A 16 -30.16 9.99 13.83
CA LEU A 16 -31.48 9.44 13.54
C LEU A 16 -31.51 8.74 12.16
N SER A 17 -30.92 9.37 11.14
CA SER A 17 -30.81 8.77 9.80
C SER A 17 -30.00 7.46 9.85
N MET A 18 -28.88 7.46 10.57
CA MET A 18 -28.06 6.25 10.72
C MET A 18 -28.79 5.14 11.47
N ALA A 19 -29.50 5.48 12.56
CA ALA A 19 -30.30 4.52 13.29
C ALA A 19 -31.43 3.90 12.44
N GLN A 20 -32.01 4.65 11.51
CA GLN A 20 -33.00 4.14 10.56
C GLN A 20 -32.38 3.15 9.56
N ILE A 21 -31.16 3.40 9.10
CA ILE A 21 -30.40 2.49 8.24
C ILE A 21 -30.08 1.20 9.01
N GLN A 22 -29.50 1.32 10.21
CA GLN A 22 -29.16 0.18 11.06
C GLN A 22 -30.37 -0.66 11.45
N LYS A 23 -31.54 -0.03 11.64
CA LYS A 23 -32.78 -0.75 11.94
C LYS A 23 -33.16 -1.73 10.82
N LYS A 24 -32.86 -1.42 9.56
CA LYS A 24 -33.15 -2.30 8.42
C LYS A 24 -32.37 -3.62 8.50
N LEU A 25 -31.16 -3.62 9.06
CA LEU A 25 -30.37 -4.84 9.26
C LEU A 25 -31.06 -5.91 10.11
N PHE A 26 -32.00 -5.51 10.97
CA PHE A 26 -32.75 -6.42 11.85
C PHE A 26 -34.09 -6.86 11.26
N ALA A 27 -34.49 -6.33 10.10
CA ALA A 27 -35.66 -6.79 9.39
C ALA A 27 -35.29 -8.02 8.57
N LYS A 28 -36.16 -9.03 8.56
CA LYS A 28 -36.05 -10.16 7.63
C LYS A 28 -36.76 -9.76 6.35
N ASP A 29 -36.04 -9.69 5.24
CA ASP A 29 -36.68 -9.53 3.95
C ASP A 29 -37.33 -10.87 3.56
N GLU A 30 -38.64 -10.85 3.30
CA GLU A 30 -39.42 -12.06 2.97
C GLU A 30 -39.02 -12.67 1.62
N GLU A 31 -38.26 -11.93 0.81
CA GLU A 31 -37.77 -12.30 -0.52
C GLU A 31 -36.27 -12.65 -0.55
N GLU A 32 -35.55 -12.60 0.58
CA GLU A 32 -34.17 -13.09 0.65
C GLU A 32 -34.17 -14.62 0.68
N ASP A 33 -33.87 -15.23 -0.46
CA ASP A 33 -33.50 -16.64 -0.53
C ASP A 33 -32.20 -16.85 0.25
N GLU A 34 -32.22 -17.69 1.29
CA GLU A 34 -30.99 -18.08 1.97
C GLU A 34 -30.08 -18.81 0.97
N PRO A 35 -28.79 -18.45 0.86
CA PRO A 35 -27.90 -19.10 -0.08
C PRO A 35 -27.89 -20.61 0.20
N VAL A 36 -28.10 -21.40 -0.84
CA VAL A 36 -28.04 -22.87 -0.74
C VAL A 36 -26.57 -23.25 -0.57
N ILE A 37 -26.16 -23.44 0.68
CA ILE A 37 -24.81 -23.90 1.03
C ILE A 37 -24.84 -25.43 1.03
N ASP A 38 -23.89 -26.04 0.32
CA ASP A 38 -23.72 -27.50 0.36
C ASP A 38 -23.45 -27.94 1.82
N GLU A 39 -24.06 -29.02 2.27
CA GLU A 39 -23.96 -29.49 3.67
C GLU A 39 -22.50 -29.79 4.09
N ASN A 40 -21.61 -29.95 3.11
CA ASN A 40 -20.18 -30.22 3.30
C ASN A 40 -19.26 -29.00 3.19
N SER A 41 -19.75 -27.79 2.85
CA SER A 41 -18.91 -26.59 2.78
C SER A 41 -19.01 -25.74 4.05
N GLU A 42 -17.89 -25.15 4.47
CA GLU A 42 -17.89 -24.19 5.58
C GLU A 42 -18.71 -22.95 5.17
N HIS A 43 -19.60 -22.50 6.05
CA HIS A 43 -20.43 -21.33 5.80
C HIS A 43 -19.53 -20.08 5.65
N PRO A 44 -19.67 -19.25 4.59
CA PRO A 44 -18.76 -18.12 4.36
C PRO A 44 -18.75 -17.07 5.47
N LEU A 45 -19.89 -16.89 6.15
CA LEU A 45 -20.04 -16.04 7.33
C LEU A 45 -19.44 -16.69 8.59
N PRO A 46 -18.49 -16.04 9.28
CA PRO A 46 -17.87 -16.58 10.49
C PRO A 46 -18.80 -16.41 11.70
N ASN A 47 -18.65 -17.25 12.72
CA ASN A 47 -19.38 -17.12 13.99
C ASN A 47 -18.84 -15.95 14.83
N LEU A 48 -19.15 -14.72 14.41
CA LEU A 48 -18.68 -13.51 15.09
C LEU A 48 -19.18 -13.42 16.54
N THR A 49 -20.33 -14.00 16.86
CA THR A 49 -20.86 -14.00 18.23
C THR A 49 -19.91 -14.71 19.18
N GLU A 50 -19.41 -15.89 18.79
CA GLU A 50 -18.42 -16.62 19.57
C GLU A 50 -17.09 -15.87 19.60
N ILE A 51 -16.60 -15.41 18.45
CA ILE A 51 -15.33 -14.69 18.33
C ILE A 51 -15.30 -13.47 19.27
N PHE A 52 -16.31 -12.59 19.18
CA PHE A 52 -16.37 -11.39 20.00
C PHE A 52 -16.58 -11.70 21.49
N TYR A 53 -17.27 -12.79 21.82
CA TYR A 53 -17.37 -13.26 23.21
C TYR A 53 -15.98 -13.62 23.78
N GLN A 54 -15.10 -14.23 22.99
CA GLN A 54 -13.74 -14.55 23.45
C GLN A 54 -12.85 -13.30 23.55
N PHE A 55 -12.98 -12.36 22.61
CA PHE A 55 -12.31 -11.06 22.70
C PHE A 55 -12.80 -10.24 23.90
N GLU A 56 -14.11 -10.26 24.20
CA GLU A 56 -14.69 -9.58 25.37
C GLU A 56 -14.08 -10.10 26.68
N LYS A 57 -13.90 -11.42 26.83
CA LYS A 57 -13.16 -11.99 27.98
C LYS A 57 -11.75 -11.46 28.09
N ALA A 58 -11.10 -11.17 26.96
CA ALA A 58 -9.77 -10.61 26.92
C ALA A 58 -9.75 -9.10 27.16
N GLY A 59 -10.90 -8.42 27.25
CA GLY A 59 -10.98 -6.97 27.41
C GLY A 59 -10.49 -6.21 26.18
N VAL A 60 -10.63 -6.80 25.00
CA VAL A 60 -10.29 -6.26 23.68
C VAL A 60 -11.50 -6.49 22.77
N GLY A 61 -11.69 -5.68 21.73
CA GLY A 61 -12.74 -5.91 20.75
C GLY A 61 -13.76 -4.77 20.65
N LEU A 62 -14.90 -5.10 20.08
CA LEU A 62 -16.03 -4.19 19.90
C LEU A 62 -17.08 -4.45 20.99
N CYS A 63 -17.98 -3.50 21.21
CA CYS A 63 -19.09 -3.73 22.12
C CYS A 63 -20.12 -4.70 21.51
N ASN A 64 -20.87 -5.43 22.33
CA ASN A 64 -21.80 -6.45 21.85
C ASN A 64 -22.87 -5.91 20.89
N ASN A 65 -23.30 -4.65 21.06
CA ASN A 65 -24.25 -4.02 20.15
C ASN A 65 -23.63 -3.80 18.76
N GLU A 66 -22.40 -3.26 18.71
CA GLU A 66 -21.65 -3.00 17.49
C GLU A 66 -21.26 -4.30 16.78
N ALA A 67 -20.83 -5.32 17.53
CA ALA A 67 -20.55 -6.66 17.02
C ALA A 67 -21.78 -7.31 16.37
N THR A 68 -22.96 -7.15 16.98
CA THR A 68 -24.22 -7.69 16.42
C THR A 68 -24.59 -6.99 15.11
N GLN A 69 -24.49 -5.67 15.07
CA GLN A 69 -24.76 -4.89 13.84
C GLN A 69 -23.77 -5.25 12.73
N LEU A 70 -22.49 -5.40 13.08
CA LEU A 70 -21.44 -5.81 12.17
C LEU A 70 -21.71 -7.22 11.60
N TYR A 71 -22.13 -8.17 12.43
CA TYR A 71 -22.50 -9.51 11.97
C TYR A 71 -23.61 -9.49 10.91
N LEU A 72 -24.65 -8.69 11.13
CA LEU A 72 -25.74 -8.51 10.16
C LEU A 72 -25.27 -7.79 8.89
N ALA A 73 -24.39 -6.80 9.02
CA ALA A 73 -23.82 -6.08 7.87
C ALA A 73 -22.93 -6.98 7.00
N ILE A 74 -22.18 -7.91 7.60
CA ILE A 74 -21.36 -8.88 6.87
C ILE A 74 -22.25 -9.94 6.20
N LYS A 75 -23.32 -10.39 6.88
CA LYS A 75 -24.31 -11.27 6.26
C LYS A 75 -24.89 -10.65 4.98
N ALA A 76 -25.25 -9.37 5.01
CA ALA A 76 -25.76 -8.67 3.83
C ALA A 76 -24.73 -8.63 2.68
N LEU A 77 -23.43 -8.47 2.98
CA LEU A 77 -22.37 -8.51 1.96
C LEU A 77 -22.22 -9.91 1.33
N VAL A 78 -22.18 -10.96 2.16
CA VAL A 78 -22.03 -12.35 1.70
C VAL A 78 -23.22 -12.80 0.84
N ASN A 79 -24.40 -12.22 1.05
CA ASN A 79 -25.57 -12.48 0.20
C ASN A 79 -25.49 -11.78 -1.18
N VAL A 80 -24.70 -10.70 -1.30
CA VAL A 80 -24.59 -9.91 -2.54
C VAL A 80 -23.42 -10.37 -3.41
N HIS A 81 -22.31 -10.81 -2.78
CA HIS A 81 -21.09 -11.21 -3.48
C HIS A 81 -20.78 -12.70 -3.28
N PRO A 82 -20.25 -13.41 -4.30
CA PRO A 82 -19.87 -14.83 -4.21
C PRO A 82 -18.57 -15.01 -3.41
N VAL A 83 -18.65 -14.80 -2.10
CA VAL A 83 -17.51 -14.91 -1.17
C VAL A 83 -17.42 -16.34 -0.66
N LYS A 84 -16.24 -16.95 -0.79
CA LYS A 84 -15.91 -18.27 -0.21
C LYS A 84 -15.70 -18.17 1.29
N ILE A 85 -14.91 -17.20 1.74
CA ILE A 85 -14.62 -16.95 3.17
C ILE A 85 -14.68 -15.45 3.43
N ALA A 86 -15.48 -15.04 4.41
CA ALA A 86 -15.49 -13.68 4.93
C ALA A 86 -14.90 -13.66 6.35
N ARG A 87 -13.99 -12.74 6.62
CA ARG A 87 -13.37 -12.59 7.94
C ARG A 87 -13.30 -11.14 8.34
N PHE A 88 -13.79 -10.82 9.53
CA PHE A 88 -13.65 -9.47 10.07
C PHE A 88 -12.19 -9.20 10.44
N TRP A 89 -11.52 -8.39 9.63
CA TRP A 89 -10.10 -8.05 9.83
C TRP A 89 -9.90 -7.12 11.03
N GLY A 90 -10.78 -6.13 11.17
CA GLY A 90 -10.63 -5.15 12.23
C GLY A 90 -11.27 -3.78 11.96
N LYS A 91 -10.86 -2.82 12.79
CA LYS A 91 -11.31 -1.43 12.78
C LYS A 91 -10.13 -0.47 12.82
N ILE A 92 -10.07 0.45 11.86
CA ILE A 92 -9.10 1.56 11.86
C ILE A 92 -9.83 2.85 12.24
N PHE A 93 -9.24 3.60 13.17
CA PHE A 93 -9.76 4.90 13.58
C PHE A 93 -9.32 5.99 12.61
N GLY A 94 -10.27 6.83 12.22
CA GLY A 94 -10.01 8.06 11.49
C GLY A 94 -10.49 9.28 12.28
N VAL A 95 -10.07 10.46 11.84
CA VAL A 95 -10.38 11.73 12.52
C VAL A 95 -11.86 12.09 12.40
N MET A 96 -12.47 11.85 11.24
CA MET A 96 -13.88 12.15 10.97
C MET A 96 -14.76 10.90 11.06
N GLN A 97 -14.30 9.79 10.48
CA GLN A 97 -15.01 8.51 10.45
C GLN A 97 -14.04 7.36 10.63
N ASN A 98 -14.54 6.23 11.13
CA ASN A 98 -13.77 5.01 11.28
C ASN A 98 -13.93 4.13 10.03
N TYR A 99 -13.08 3.11 9.93
CA TYR A 99 -13.14 2.09 8.90
C TYR A 99 -13.30 0.72 9.54
N TYR A 100 -14.40 0.04 9.24
CA TYR A 100 -14.58 -1.40 9.51
C TYR A 100 -14.13 -2.15 8.27
N ILE A 101 -13.24 -3.12 8.46
CA ILE A 101 -12.55 -3.79 7.36
C ILE A 101 -12.92 -5.27 7.39
N LEU A 102 -13.36 -5.78 6.25
CA LEU A 102 -13.64 -7.18 5.99
C LEU A 102 -12.59 -7.70 5.01
N GLU A 103 -11.98 -8.82 5.35
CA GLU A 103 -11.06 -9.59 4.51
C GLU A 103 -11.88 -10.72 3.87
N THR A 104 -11.85 -10.85 2.54
CA THR A 104 -12.65 -11.82 1.79
C THR A 104 -11.81 -12.60 0.79
N GLU A 105 -12.16 -13.86 0.59
CA GLU A 105 -11.67 -14.72 -0.49
C GLU A 105 -12.86 -15.08 -1.39
N PHE A 106 -12.73 -14.87 -2.70
CA PHE A 106 -13.78 -15.19 -3.67
C PHE A 106 -13.74 -16.68 -4.07
N ILE A 107 -14.85 -17.15 -4.62
CA ILE A 107 -14.89 -18.46 -5.30
C ILE A 107 -14.07 -18.34 -6.60
N GLU A 108 -13.22 -19.32 -6.88
CA GLU A 108 -12.36 -19.34 -8.07
C GLU A 108 -13.19 -19.18 -9.36
N GLY A 109 -12.82 -18.21 -10.20
CA GLY A 109 -13.50 -17.91 -11.48
C GLY A 109 -14.74 -17.01 -11.39
N GLU A 110 -15.16 -16.58 -10.20
CA GLU A 110 -16.29 -15.65 -10.01
C GLU A 110 -15.85 -14.25 -9.54
N GLU A 111 -14.54 -13.97 -9.54
CA GLU A 111 -14.06 -12.62 -9.26
C GLU A 111 -14.37 -11.70 -10.45
N THR A 112 -15.08 -10.61 -10.17
CA THR A 112 -15.34 -9.58 -11.18
C THR A 112 -14.04 -8.79 -11.40
N GLU A 113 -13.39 -9.00 -12.54
CA GLU A 113 -12.17 -8.29 -13.00
C GLU A 113 -12.43 -6.80 -13.29
N GLU A 114 -13.72 -6.39 -13.35
CA GLU A 114 -14.18 -5.17 -14.00
C GLU A 114 -13.82 -3.83 -13.31
N GLU A 115 -13.27 -3.80 -12.09
CA GLU A 115 -13.03 -2.54 -11.35
C GLU A 115 -11.55 -2.11 -11.24
N ASP A 116 -10.58 -2.98 -11.53
CA ASP A 116 -9.14 -2.66 -11.40
C ASP A 116 -8.52 -2.11 -12.70
N GLU A 117 -9.20 -2.19 -13.85
CA GLU A 117 -8.69 -1.72 -15.15
C GLU A 117 -8.51 -0.19 -15.21
N GLU A 118 -9.28 0.59 -14.45
CA GLU A 118 -9.11 2.06 -14.39
C GLU A 118 -7.80 2.46 -13.69
N ALA A 119 -7.23 1.62 -12.82
CA ALA A 119 -5.96 1.89 -12.17
C ALA A 119 -4.74 1.58 -13.06
N VAL A 120 -4.88 0.65 -14.03
CA VAL A 120 -3.81 0.29 -14.97
C VAL A 120 -3.61 1.41 -16.01
N ASN A 121 -4.70 2.00 -16.49
CA ASN A 121 -4.66 3.05 -17.51
C ASN A 121 -4.06 4.39 -17.06
N ASN A 122 -3.86 4.59 -15.74
CA ASN A 122 -3.29 5.84 -15.22
C ASN A 122 -1.78 5.76 -14.99
N ASP A 123 -1.18 4.56 -15.00
CA ASP A 123 0.26 4.35 -14.85
C ASP A 123 0.99 4.29 -16.21
N GLU A 124 0.28 3.94 -17.30
CA GLU A 124 0.83 3.96 -18.67
C GLU A 124 0.87 5.37 -19.28
N ASN A 125 0.09 6.32 -18.76
CA ASN A 125 -0.03 7.66 -19.36
C ASN A 125 1.03 8.68 -18.90
N ASN A 126 2.11 8.22 -18.26
CA ASN A 126 3.15 9.14 -17.79
C ASN A 126 4.53 8.48 -17.86
N THR A 127 5.05 8.25 -19.08
CA THR A 127 6.39 8.71 -19.54
C THR A 127 6.59 8.31 -21.01
N GLU A 128 5.74 8.82 -21.92
CA GLU A 128 6.17 9.06 -23.30
C GLU A 128 5.99 10.55 -23.53
N LEU A 129 6.95 11.32 -23.01
CA LEU A 129 7.32 12.54 -23.72
C LEU A 129 7.89 12.02 -25.04
N GLU A 130 7.01 11.86 -26.03
CA GLU A 130 7.41 11.83 -27.43
C GLU A 130 8.23 13.10 -27.63
N ASP A 131 9.55 12.97 -27.60
CA ASP A 131 10.45 13.97 -28.14
C ASP A 131 9.99 14.14 -29.59
N ALA A 132 9.23 15.21 -29.84
CA ALA A 132 8.84 15.61 -31.17
C ALA A 132 10.12 15.64 -32.00
N GLU A 133 10.23 14.73 -32.97
CA GLU A 133 11.31 14.74 -33.94
C GLU A 133 11.15 16.02 -34.77
N ASP A 134 11.77 17.10 -34.30
CA ASP A 134 12.05 18.27 -35.13
C ASP A 134 13.07 17.81 -36.18
N GLU A 135 12.58 17.38 -37.34
CA GLU A 135 13.34 17.32 -38.59
C GLU A 135 13.70 18.77 -39.01
N GLU A 136 14.62 19.41 -38.31
CA GLU A 136 15.27 20.63 -38.79
C GLU A 136 16.79 20.47 -38.75
N GLY A 137 17.34 20.28 -39.96
CA GLY A 137 18.70 20.48 -40.43
C GLY A 137 19.83 20.51 -39.41
N GLU A 138 20.82 19.60 -39.60
CA GLU A 138 22.15 19.60 -38.97
C GLU A 138 22.74 21.02 -38.83
N THR A 139 22.44 21.67 -37.70
CA THR A 139 23.20 22.79 -37.19
C THR A 139 24.20 22.23 -36.20
N LYS A 140 25.43 22.74 -36.21
CA LYS A 140 26.60 22.17 -35.51
C LYS A 140 26.53 22.23 -33.98
N ASP A 141 25.41 22.65 -33.41
CA ASP A 141 25.23 22.95 -31.99
C ASP A 141 24.09 22.13 -31.35
N ALA A 142 23.95 20.86 -31.70
CA ALA A 142 23.03 19.96 -31.00
C ALA A 142 23.55 19.67 -29.58
N LEU A 143 22.79 20.07 -28.56
CA LEU A 143 23.09 19.75 -27.16
C LEU A 143 23.13 18.22 -26.94
N PRO A 144 24.01 17.72 -26.06
CA PRO A 144 24.05 16.30 -25.75
C PRO A 144 22.72 15.84 -25.15
N LYS A 145 22.10 14.83 -25.76
CA LYS A 145 20.87 14.21 -25.24
C LYS A 145 21.17 13.52 -23.90
N SER A 146 20.30 13.73 -22.91
CA SER A 146 20.42 13.07 -21.61
C SER A 146 20.32 11.55 -21.75
N LYS A 147 21.31 10.81 -21.25
CA LYS A 147 21.30 9.34 -21.17
C LYS A 147 20.58 8.81 -19.93
N TRP A 148 20.07 9.69 -19.06
CA TRP A 148 19.44 9.27 -17.81
C TRP A 148 18.07 8.65 -18.06
N LYS A 149 17.89 7.40 -17.60
CA LYS A 149 16.59 6.72 -17.52
C LYS A 149 16.22 6.56 -16.05
N SER A 150 14.94 6.75 -15.71
CA SER A 150 14.46 6.47 -14.36
C SER A 150 14.65 4.98 -14.03
N PRO A 151 14.95 4.63 -12.77
CA PRO A 151 14.98 3.23 -12.36
C PRO A 151 13.65 2.52 -12.70
N PRO A 152 13.68 1.24 -13.11
CA PRO A 152 12.47 0.53 -13.49
C PRO A 152 11.53 0.41 -12.29
N LYS A 153 10.24 0.71 -12.50
CA LYS A 153 9.20 0.54 -11.49
C LYS A 153 9.00 -0.95 -11.21
N VAL A 154 8.92 -1.33 -9.93
CA VAL A 154 8.67 -2.72 -9.54
C VAL A 154 7.22 -3.09 -9.91
N PRO A 155 6.99 -4.18 -10.67
CA PRO A 155 5.65 -4.53 -11.12
C PRO A 155 4.74 -5.00 -9.97
N ARG A 156 3.44 -4.73 -10.10
CA ARG A 156 2.39 -5.15 -9.18
C ARG A 156 2.25 -6.67 -9.18
N GLU A 157 2.01 -7.26 -8.02
CA GLU A 157 1.61 -8.68 -7.94
C GLU A 157 0.16 -8.85 -8.44
N GLY A 158 -0.09 -9.92 -9.19
CA GLY A 158 -1.40 -10.23 -9.76
C GLY A 158 -2.50 -10.36 -8.69
N ASN A 159 -3.75 -10.26 -9.14
CA ASN A 159 -4.90 -10.48 -8.26
C ASN A 159 -4.86 -11.94 -7.74
N ASN A 160 -5.25 -12.14 -6.48
CA ASN A 160 -5.14 -13.42 -5.77
C ASN A 160 -3.71 -13.96 -5.53
N MET A 161 -2.68 -13.18 -5.83
CA MET A 161 -1.27 -13.56 -5.58
C MET A 161 -0.59 -12.65 -4.55
N GLY A 162 0.33 -13.24 -3.77
CA GLY A 162 1.20 -12.52 -2.84
C GLY A 162 0.46 -11.56 -1.90
N VAL A 163 0.76 -10.26 -1.96
CA VAL A 163 0.11 -9.22 -1.15
C VAL A 163 -1.35 -8.98 -1.55
N ASN A 164 -1.72 -9.30 -2.80
CA ASN A 164 -3.07 -9.18 -3.35
C ASN A 164 -3.86 -10.49 -3.29
N LYS A 165 -3.41 -11.46 -2.48
CA LYS A 165 -4.11 -12.75 -2.27
C LYS A 165 -5.56 -12.62 -1.80
N LYS A 166 -5.86 -11.59 -1.02
CA LYS A 166 -7.18 -11.39 -0.42
C LYS A 166 -7.74 -10.02 -0.80
N VAL A 167 -9.05 -9.98 -1.00
CA VAL A 167 -9.78 -8.74 -1.29
C VAL A 167 -10.28 -8.15 0.02
N TYR A 168 -10.29 -6.82 0.11
CA TYR A 168 -10.69 -6.11 1.31
C TYR A 168 -11.86 -5.18 1.02
N PHE A 169 -12.90 -5.28 1.84
CA PHE A 169 -14.05 -4.37 1.82
C PHE A 169 -14.05 -3.48 3.05
N VAL A 170 -14.46 -2.24 2.86
CA VAL A 170 -14.48 -1.22 3.91
C VAL A 170 -15.86 -0.60 4.03
N CYS A 171 -16.27 -0.39 5.27
CA CYS A 171 -17.51 0.30 5.61
C CYS A 171 -17.25 1.31 6.73
N HIS A 172 -17.89 2.48 6.70
CA HIS A 172 -17.69 3.50 7.74
C HIS A 172 -18.43 3.19 9.04
N GLU A 173 -19.63 2.62 8.91
CA GLU A 173 -20.46 2.19 10.03
C GLU A 173 -21.33 1.01 9.61
N PRO A 174 -21.54 -0.01 10.49
CA PRO A 174 -22.36 -1.17 10.16
C PRO A 174 -23.73 -0.78 9.62
N GLY A 175 -24.06 -1.26 8.42
CA GLY A 175 -25.32 -0.97 7.71
C GLY A 175 -25.20 0.00 6.55
N LEU A 176 -24.07 0.70 6.41
CA LEU A 176 -23.74 1.39 5.17
C LEU A 176 -23.20 0.40 4.13
N GLN A 177 -23.15 0.83 2.87
CA GLN A 177 -22.58 0.05 1.78
C GLN A 177 -21.11 -0.26 2.04
N TRP A 178 -20.71 -1.47 1.66
CA TRP A 178 -19.32 -1.90 1.66
C TRP A 178 -18.66 -1.45 0.36
N MET A 179 -17.46 -0.87 0.47
CA MET A 179 -16.66 -0.38 -0.64
C MET A 179 -15.43 -1.28 -0.80
N ARG A 180 -15.20 -1.80 -2.01
CA ARG A 180 -14.01 -2.59 -2.32
C ARG A 180 -12.78 -1.69 -2.32
N LEU A 181 -11.70 -2.13 -1.67
CA LEU A 181 -10.41 -1.46 -1.76
C LEU A 181 -9.65 -1.91 -3.01
N PRO A 182 -8.88 -1.02 -3.65
CA PRO A 182 -8.08 -1.36 -4.82
C PRO A 182 -6.95 -2.35 -4.47
N ALA A 183 -6.42 -3.04 -5.48
CA ALA A 183 -5.18 -3.78 -5.34
C ALA A 183 -4.01 -2.86 -4.94
N VAL A 184 -3.05 -3.39 -4.16
CA VAL A 184 -1.89 -2.60 -3.70
C VAL A 184 -0.70 -2.78 -4.63
N THR A 185 0.05 -1.70 -4.85
CA THR A 185 1.33 -1.74 -5.58
C THR A 185 2.53 -1.76 -4.62
N PRO A 186 3.69 -2.31 -5.04
CA PRO A 186 4.90 -2.30 -4.22
C PRO A 186 5.34 -0.87 -3.85
N GLU A 187 5.21 0.08 -4.78
CA GLU A 187 5.52 1.49 -4.57
C GLU A 187 4.71 2.09 -3.41
N GLN A 188 3.40 1.81 -3.36
CA GLN A 188 2.53 2.25 -2.27
C GLN A 188 2.99 1.68 -0.91
N ILE A 189 3.40 0.42 -0.86
CA ILE A 189 3.87 -0.20 0.39
C ILE A 189 5.19 0.42 0.85
N VAL A 190 6.11 0.68 -0.07
CA VAL A 190 7.40 1.33 0.22
C VAL A 190 7.18 2.77 0.69
N ALA A 191 6.34 3.54 -0.01
CA ALA A 191 5.98 4.90 0.39
C ALA A 191 5.31 4.91 1.78
N ALA A 192 4.37 3.98 2.03
CA ALA A 192 3.69 3.84 3.31
C ALA A 192 4.66 3.61 4.49
N ARG A 193 5.79 2.93 4.27
CA ARG A 193 6.81 2.69 5.32
C ARG A 193 7.50 3.97 5.79
N SER A 194 7.56 4.99 4.96
CA SER A 194 8.26 6.24 5.23
C SER A 194 7.36 7.31 5.86
N ILE A 195 6.04 7.14 5.80
CA ILE A 195 5.07 8.13 6.26
C ILE A 195 4.36 7.70 7.57
N CYS A 196 3.98 8.70 8.36
CA CYS A 196 3.24 8.54 9.61
C CYS A 196 2.05 9.52 9.60
N THR A 197 1.01 9.18 8.85
CA THR A 197 -0.17 10.03 8.65
C THR A 197 -1.40 9.37 9.26
N ILE A 198 -2.21 10.13 10.00
CA ILE A 198 -3.47 9.65 10.59
C ILE A 198 -4.57 9.68 9.51
N PHE A 199 -5.40 8.64 9.50
CA PHE A 199 -6.55 8.54 8.60
C PHE A 199 -7.59 9.63 8.86
N THR A 200 -8.16 10.19 7.80
CA THR A 200 -9.22 11.19 7.88
C THR A 200 -10.59 10.54 8.03
N GLY A 201 -10.80 9.36 7.43
CA GLY A 201 -12.12 8.74 7.31
C GLY A 201 -12.81 9.05 5.97
N ASN A 202 -12.10 9.61 4.99
CA ASN A 202 -12.57 9.76 3.62
C ASN A 202 -11.64 9.01 2.66
N LEU A 203 -12.15 8.00 1.96
CA LEU A 203 -11.37 7.13 1.07
C LEU A 203 -10.77 7.90 -0.13
N ASP A 204 -11.43 8.98 -0.58
CA ASP A 204 -11.00 9.76 -1.74
C ASP A 204 -10.04 10.91 -1.37
N ALA A 205 -9.72 11.07 -0.08
CA ALA A 205 -8.84 12.15 0.36
C ALA A 205 -7.39 11.94 -0.13
N HIS A 206 -6.74 13.03 -0.52
CA HIS A 206 -5.31 13.03 -0.82
C HIS A 206 -4.49 12.88 0.47
N VAL A 207 -3.46 12.03 0.43
CA VAL A 207 -2.57 11.81 1.57
C VAL A 207 -1.50 12.89 1.61
N ASN A 208 -1.68 13.87 2.49
CA ASN A 208 -0.74 14.98 2.65
C ASN A 208 0.50 14.52 3.43
N CYS A 209 1.53 14.05 2.72
CA CYS A 209 2.78 13.58 3.32
C CYS A 209 4.02 13.92 2.47
N SER A 210 5.19 13.79 3.09
CA SER A 210 6.49 13.85 2.44
C SER A 210 7.29 12.61 2.87
N PRO A 211 7.71 11.73 1.96
CA PRO A 211 7.55 11.77 0.49
C PRO A 211 6.09 11.75 0.02
N PRO A 212 5.79 12.20 -1.22
CA PRO A 212 4.46 12.09 -1.78
C PRO A 212 4.04 10.62 -1.86
N PHE A 213 2.78 10.33 -1.52
CA PHE A 213 2.23 8.99 -1.57
C PHE A 213 1.48 8.78 -2.90
N PRO A 214 1.74 7.68 -3.63
CA PRO A 214 1.09 7.41 -4.91
C PRO A 214 -0.33 6.84 -4.70
N GLY A 215 -1.34 7.73 -4.62
CA GLY A 215 -2.75 7.36 -4.55
C GLY A 215 -3.54 8.15 -3.50
N THR A 216 -4.77 7.71 -3.23
CA THR A 216 -5.66 8.31 -2.22
C THR A 216 -5.54 7.61 -0.87
N GLU A 217 -6.34 8.06 0.10
CA GLU A 217 -6.46 7.41 1.41
C GLU A 217 -6.90 5.94 1.30
N ALA A 218 -7.68 5.57 0.26
CA ALA A 218 -8.03 4.18 -0.02
C ALA A 218 -6.79 3.31 -0.29
N ASN A 219 -5.87 3.79 -1.14
CA ASN A 219 -4.62 3.10 -1.43
C ASN A 219 -3.71 3.06 -0.19
N TYR A 220 -3.67 4.14 0.60
CA TYR A 220 -2.90 4.16 1.85
C TYR A 220 -3.47 3.19 2.89
N LEU A 221 -4.78 3.13 3.04
CA LEU A 221 -5.47 2.20 3.91
C LEU A 221 -5.16 0.75 3.50
N ARG A 222 -5.26 0.45 2.21
CA ARG A 222 -4.91 -0.87 1.65
C ARG A 222 -3.44 -1.24 1.91
N ALA A 223 -2.51 -0.29 1.75
CA ALA A 223 -1.09 -0.50 2.04
C ALA A 223 -0.83 -0.73 3.54
N GLN A 224 -1.52 -0.01 4.43
CA GLN A 224 -1.45 -0.25 5.88
C GLN A 224 -2.01 -1.61 6.26
N ILE A 225 -3.14 -2.02 5.69
CA ILE A 225 -3.74 -3.34 5.89
C ILE A 225 -2.74 -4.43 5.49
N ALA A 226 -2.11 -4.33 4.32
CA ALA A 226 -1.08 -5.27 3.86
C ALA A 226 0.06 -5.41 4.88
N ARG A 227 0.60 -4.27 5.33
CA ARG A 227 1.72 -4.23 6.29
C ARG A 227 1.36 -4.82 7.65
N ILE A 228 0.17 -4.51 8.16
CA ILE A 228 -0.33 -5.03 9.44
C ILE A 228 -0.58 -6.53 9.30
N SER A 229 -1.33 -6.96 8.28
CA SER A 229 -1.63 -8.37 8.01
C SER A 229 -0.38 -9.23 7.96
N ALA A 230 0.63 -8.82 7.20
CA ALA A 230 1.89 -9.55 7.04
C ALA A 230 2.75 -9.64 8.31
N SER A 231 2.50 -8.78 9.31
CA SER A 231 3.32 -8.71 10.53
C SER A 231 2.58 -9.10 11.81
N THR A 232 1.26 -9.23 11.77
CA THR A 232 0.47 -9.47 12.99
C THR A 232 -0.47 -10.66 12.92
N GLN A 233 -0.70 -11.25 11.75
CA GLN A 233 -1.54 -12.44 11.65
C GLN A 233 -0.73 -13.69 12.05
N ILE A 234 -1.03 -14.17 13.25
CA ILE A 234 -0.31 -15.28 13.88
C ILE A 234 -1.28 -16.41 14.23
N SER A 235 -0.76 -17.63 14.38
CA SER A 235 -1.50 -18.82 14.78
C SER A 235 -0.70 -19.64 15.80
N PRO A 236 -1.36 -20.45 16.63
CA PRO A 236 -0.66 -21.43 17.45
C PRO A 236 0.21 -22.37 16.60
N GLU A 237 1.37 -22.74 17.12
CA GLU A 237 2.27 -23.70 16.46
C GLU A 237 1.54 -25.03 16.19
N GLY A 238 1.65 -25.53 14.97
CA GLY A 238 1.01 -26.78 14.53
C GLY A 238 -0.45 -26.67 14.08
N PHE A 239 -1.07 -25.49 14.15
CA PHE A 239 -2.42 -25.27 13.61
C PHE A 239 -2.46 -25.36 12.07
N TYR A 240 -1.44 -24.81 11.42
CA TYR A 240 -1.23 -24.91 9.98
C TYR A 240 0.01 -25.73 9.69
N HIS A 241 0.02 -26.42 8.54
CA HIS A 241 1.22 -27.01 7.95
C HIS A 241 1.46 -26.37 6.59
N VAL A 242 2.72 -26.43 6.12
CA VAL A 242 3.05 -26.03 4.75
C VAL A 242 2.29 -26.97 3.80
N GLY A 243 1.58 -26.40 2.84
CA GLY A 243 0.79 -27.16 1.88
C GLY A 243 1.74 -27.88 0.91
N ASP A 244 1.55 -29.19 0.74
CA ASP A 244 2.25 -29.97 -0.28
C ASP A 244 1.69 -29.55 -1.65
N GLY A 245 2.56 -29.15 -2.59
CA GLY A 245 2.15 -28.73 -3.93
C GLY A 245 1.44 -29.88 -4.64
N GLY A 246 0.20 -29.67 -5.07
CA GLY A 246 -0.46 -30.61 -5.97
C GLY A 246 0.14 -30.47 -7.37
N GLU A 247 0.40 -31.61 -8.04
CA GLU A 247 1.08 -31.71 -9.35
C GLU A 247 0.42 -30.90 -10.50
N GLU A 248 -0.82 -30.41 -10.34
CA GLU A 248 -1.58 -29.75 -11.42
C GLU A 248 -1.47 -28.21 -11.45
N GLU A 249 -0.87 -27.58 -10.43
CA GLU A 249 -0.74 -26.11 -10.32
C GLU A 249 0.73 -25.63 -10.37
N GLU A 250 1.68 -26.54 -10.59
CA GLU A 250 3.11 -26.23 -10.70
C GLU A 250 3.46 -25.42 -11.98
N GLU A 251 2.56 -25.38 -12.97
CA GLU A 251 2.81 -24.70 -14.25
C GLU A 251 2.65 -23.16 -14.20
N GLU A 252 1.98 -22.59 -13.18
CA GLU A 252 1.70 -21.14 -13.12
C GLU A 252 2.79 -20.31 -12.41
N MET A 253 3.74 -20.93 -11.71
CA MET A 253 4.80 -20.23 -11.01
C MET A 253 6.17 -20.87 -11.26
N ASN A 254 6.79 -20.48 -12.38
CA ASN A 254 8.13 -20.91 -12.82
C ASN A 254 9.30 -20.49 -11.90
N ASP A 255 9.02 -20.08 -10.65
CA ASP A 255 10.00 -19.82 -9.60
C ASP A 255 9.87 -20.88 -8.49
N GLU A 256 10.44 -22.06 -8.76
CA GLU A 256 10.43 -23.27 -7.91
C GLU A 256 10.85 -23.02 -6.44
N GLU A 257 11.50 -21.90 -6.09
CA GLU A 257 11.96 -21.63 -4.72
C GLU A 257 11.02 -20.73 -3.88
N GLY A 258 10.12 -19.98 -4.52
CA GLY A 258 9.33 -18.91 -3.87
C GLY A 258 7.87 -19.26 -3.57
N GLY A 259 7.24 -20.08 -4.42
CA GLY A 259 5.81 -20.43 -4.35
C GLY A 259 5.46 -21.41 -3.23
N GLU A 260 6.24 -22.48 -3.09
CA GLU A 260 6.03 -23.51 -2.06
C GLU A 260 6.07 -22.94 -0.64
N ARG A 261 6.84 -21.87 -0.42
CA ARG A 261 7.03 -21.23 0.88
C ARG A 261 5.87 -20.35 1.34
N GLN A 262 4.79 -20.27 0.55
CA GLN A 262 3.66 -19.36 0.81
C GLN A 262 2.32 -20.09 0.96
N ARG A 263 2.26 -21.39 0.66
CA ARG A 263 1.03 -22.20 0.78
C ARG A 263 0.94 -22.84 2.16
N TYR A 264 -0.19 -22.69 2.81
CA TYR A 264 -0.50 -23.39 4.06
C TYR A 264 -1.90 -23.98 4.02
N SER A 265 -2.09 -25.07 4.75
CA SER A 265 -3.38 -25.73 4.94
C SER A 265 -3.62 -26.03 6.41
N LYS A 266 -4.91 -26.05 6.79
CA LYS A 266 -5.37 -26.33 8.15
C LYS A 266 -5.05 -27.76 8.53
N ASN A 267 -4.38 -27.94 9.67
CA ASN A 267 -4.10 -29.26 10.21
C ASN A 267 -5.36 -29.80 10.93
N GLU A 268 -6.03 -30.79 10.33
CA GLU A 268 -7.24 -31.40 10.91
C GLU A 268 -6.94 -32.16 12.21
N ASP A 269 -5.72 -32.66 12.36
CA ASP A 269 -5.25 -33.39 13.54
C ASP A 269 -4.69 -32.47 14.64
N TYR A 270 -4.90 -31.15 14.55
CA TYR A 270 -4.39 -30.21 15.53
C TYR A 270 -4.91 -30.51 16.95
N GLU A 271 -3.97 -30.69 17.89
CA GLU A 271 -4.23 -30.79 19.31
C GLU A 271 -3.92 -29.46 20.01
N ALA A 272 -4.90 -28.95 20.75
CA ALA A 272 -4.75 -27.70 21.46
C ALA A 272 -3.69 -27.79 22.56
N LEU A 273 -2.68 -26.94 22.48
CA LEU A 273 -1.72 -26.77 23.56
C LEU A 273 -2.42 -26.22 24.81
N PRO A 274 -1.98 -26.62 26.03
CA PRO A 274 -2.47 -26.02 27.26
C PRO A 274 -2.31 -24.49 27.25
N ILE A 275 -3.33 -23.77 27.69
CA ILE A 275 -3.36 -22.28 27.65
C ILE A 275 -2.14 -21.66 28.37
N LYS A 276 -1.62 -22.33 29.41
CA LYS A 276 -0.40 -21.89 30.12
C LYS A 276 0.85 -21.91 29.25
N GLU A 277 0.93 -22.84 28.29
CA GLU A 277 2.03 -22.94 27.34
C GLU A 277 1.91 -21.87 26.25
N LEU A 278 0.70 -21.55 25.82
CA LEU A 278 0.44 -20.45 24.88
C LEU A 278 0.80 -19.06 25.44
N VAL A 279 0.77 -18.88 26.76
CA VAL A 279 1.09 -17.62 27.45
C VAL A 279 2.47 -17.69 28.11
N ASN A 280 3.37 -18.55 27.62
CA ASN A 280 4.74 -18.60 28.14
C ASN A 280 5.48 -17.26 27.91
N SER A 281 6.48 -16.97 28.76
CA SER A 281 7.23 -15.71 28.68
C SER A 281 8.08 -15.59 27.42
N ASN A 282 8.43 -16.72 26.78
CA ASN A 282 9.25 -16.75 25.57
C ASN A 282 8.45 -16.69 24.26
N VAL A 283 7.12 -16.83 24.34
CA VAL A 283 6.20 -16.76 23.19
C VAL A 283 6.59 -17.72 22.04
N GLU A 284 7.05 -18.93 22.38
CA GLU A 284 7.60 -19.90 21.42
C GLU A 284 6.53 -20.67 20.63
N ASN A 285 5.30 -20.73 21.13
CA ASN A 285 4.21 -21.56 20.61
C ASN A 285 3.31 -20.82 19.61
N TRP A 286 3.82 -19.74 19.01
CA TRP A 286 3.09 -18.89 18.07
C TRP A 286 3.95 -18.63 16.84
N VAL A 287 3.33 -18.71 15.68
CA VAL A 287 3.99 -18.58 14.38
C VAL A 287 3.24 -17.61 13.48
N HIS A 288 3.95 -16.90 12.61
CA HIS A 288 3.34 -16.11 11.54
C HIS A 288 2.80 -17.04 10.45
N HIS A 289 1.54 -16.89 10.02
CA HIS A 289 0.99 -17.68 8.90
C HIS A 289 0.78 -16.87 7.63
N MET A 290 0.92 -15.54 7.69
CA MET A 290 0.94 -14.68 6.52
C MET A 290 2.38 -14.50 6.00
N SER A 291 2.53 -14.35 4.69
CA SER A 291 3.83 -14.18 4.05
C SER A 291 4.47 -12.83 4.40
N TYR A 292 5.80 -12.85 4.55
CA TYR A 292 6.58 -11.65 4.80
C TYR A 292 6.67 -10.76 3.55
N ILE A 293 6.48 -9.44 3.73
CA ILE A 293 6.65 -8.46 2.65
C ILE A 293 8.09 -7.94 2.66
N LEU A 294 8.80 -8.17 1.56
CA LEU A 294 10.19 -7.76 1.37
C LEU A 294 10.38 -6.23 1.40
N PRO A 295 11.60 -5.71 1.66
CA PRO A 295 11.93 -4.31 1.48
C PRO A 295 11.46 -3.71 0.14
N GLN A 296 11.49 -4.49 -0.94
CA GLN A 296 10.97 -4.13 -2.26
C GLN A 296 9.45 -3.86 -2.30
N GLY A 297 8.67 -4.34 -1.34
CA GLY A 297 7.21 -4.17 -1.31
C GLY A 297 6.42 -5.33 -1.94
N ARG A 298 7.09 -6.44 -2.25
CA ARG A 298 6.49 -7.68 -2.76
C ARG A 298 6.69 -8.84 -1.78
N VAL A 299 5.95 -9.93 -1.94
CA VAL A 299 6.24 -11.17 -1.22
C VAL A 299 7.35 -11.95 -1.95
N VAL A 300 7.26 -12.00 -3.28
CA VAL A 300 8.28 -12.63 -4.15
C VAL A 300 9.23 -11.55 -4.65
N TRP A 301 10.53 -11.80 -4.51
CA TRP A 301 11.55 -10.88 -5.01
C TRP A 301 11.50 -10.81 -6.53
N TRP A 302 11.41 -9.60 -7.07
CA TRP A 302 11.50 -9.35 -8.50
C TRP A 302 12.90 -8.86 -8.84
N ASN A 303 13.56 -9.52 -9.81
CA ASN A 303 14.89 -9.14 -10.24
C ASN A 303 14.85 -8.00 -11.26
N PRO A 304 15.32 -6.78 -10.92
CA PRO A 304 15.30 -5.66 -11.86
C PRO A 304 16.22 -5.83 -13.06
N THR A 305 17.26 -6.68 -12.97
CA THR A 305 18.24 -6.84 -14.06
C THR A 305 17.78 -7.79 -15.16
N GLN A 306 16.77 -8.63 -14.88
CA GLN A 306 16.29 -9.64 -15.84
C GLN A 306 15.63 -8.99 -17.06
N ASN A 307 14.83 -7.94 -16.86
CA ASN A 307 14.20 -7.19 -17.96
C ASN A 307 15.20 -6.38 -18.79
N VAL A 308 16.31 -5.94 -18.18
CA VAL A 308 17.32 -5.12 -18.89
C VAL A 308 18.07 -5.95 -19.91
N ASP A 309 18.29 -7.24 -19.64
CA ASP A 309 18.95 -8.13 -20.60
C ASP A 309 18.01 -8.50 -21.77
N GLU A 310 16.68 -8.56 -21.56
CA GLU A 310 15.69 -8.76 -22.63
C GLU A 310 15.50 -7.51 -23.51
N GLU A 311 15.46 -6.30 -22.94
CA GLU A 311 15.39 -5.04 -23.71
C GLU A 311 16.69 -4.71 -24.47
N LEU A 312 17.85 -5.14 -23.95
CA LEU A 312 19.15 -4.94 -24.63
C LEU A 312 19.34 -5.88 -25.83
N ASP A 313 18.68 -7.03 -25.86
CA ASP A 313 18.73 -7.97 -26.98
C ASP A 313 17.93 -7.50 -28.22
N GLU A 314 16.97 -6.57 -28.06
CA GLU A 314 16.23 -5.99 -29.20
C GLU A 314 16.92 -4.77 -29.84
N PHE A 315 17.87 -4.11 -29.16
CA PHE A 315 18.55 -2.91 -29.66
C PHE A 315 20.01 -3.12 -30.09
N ASN A 316 20.60 -4.31 -29.91
CA ASN A 316 21.97 -4.61 -30.33
C ASN A 316 22.04 -5.23 -31.73
N VAL A 317 21.79 -4.40 -32.75
CA VAL A 317 22.39 -4.58 -34.08
C VAL A 317 23.33 -3.40 -34.30
N ASP A 318 24.50 -3.44 -33.66
CA ASP A 318 25.74 -2.89 -34.21
C ASP A 318 26.90 -3.37 -33.33
N GLU A 319 27.59 -4.41 -33.80
CA GLU A 319 28.95 -4.74 -33.38
C GLU A 319 29.83 -3.52 -33.68
N ASP A 320 30.24 -2.77 -32.66
CA ASP A 320 31.58 -2.17 -32.51
C ASP A 320 31.56 -1.04 -31.45
N GLY A 321 32.14 -1.28 -30.26
CA GLY A 321 32.46 -0.17 -29.35
C GLY A 321 32.51 -0.51 -27.87
N GLU A 322 33.69 -0.90 -27.39
CA GLU A 322 34.23 -0.67 -26.05
C GLU A 322 33.28 -0.75 -24.83
N ASN A 323 33.30 -1.93 -24.20
CA ASN A 323 33.13 -2.24 -22.77
C ASN A 323 33.00 -1.05 -21.78
N GLU A 324 31.89 -0.32 -21.79
CA GLU A 324 31.42 0.45 -20.64
C GLU A 324 30.70 -0.49 -19.66
N GLN A 325 31.50 -1.30 -18.95
CA GLN A 325 31.12 -1.94 -17.68
C GLN A 325 30.90 -0.86 -16.61
N ALA A 326 29.91 0.00 -16.80
CA ALA A 326 29.42 0.92 -15.78
C ALA A 326 28.56 0.11 -14.80
N ASP A 327 29.17 -0.31 -13.69
CA ASP A 327 28.54 -0.71 -12.42
C ASP A 327 27.08 -1.20 -12.50
N LYS A 328 26.83 -2.34 -13.19
CA LYS A 328 25.64 -3.16 -12.90
C LYS A 328 25.84 -3.73 -11.49
N VAL A 329 25.52 -2.95 -10.45
CA VAL A 329 25.37 -3.47 -9.09
C VAL A 329 24.24 -4.49 -9.17
N ALA A 330 24.58 -5.76 -9.36
CA ALA A 330 23.61 -6.85 -9.34
C ALA A 330 22.85 -6.75 -8.01
N ALA A 331 21.58 -6.36 -8.08
CA ALA A 331 20.74 -6.21 -6.91
C ALA A 331 20.73 -7.55 -6.17
N GLN A 332 21.18 -7.55 -4.91
CA GLN A 332 21.24 -8.80 -4.14
C GLN A 332 19.82 -9.31 -3.92
N PRO A 333 19.53 -10.60 -4.17
CA PRO A 333 18.22 -11.17 -3.93
C PRO A 333 17.75 -10.93 -2.50
N GLU A 334 16.60 -10.29 -2.35
CA GLU A 334 15.98 -10.09 -1.03
C GLU A 334 15.31 -11.39 -0.58
N ARG A 335 15.68 -11.91 0.59
CA ARG A 335 15.05 -13.11 1.18
C ARG A 335 14.44 -12.79 2.53
N GLY A 336 13.14 -13.07 2.67
CA GLY A 336 12.41 -12.98 3.93
C GLY A 336 12.41 -14.31 4.70
N PRO A 337 11.98 -14.30 5.98
CA PRO A 337 11.70 -15.53 6.71
C PRO A 337 10.54 -16.31 6.04
N PRO A 338 10.55 -17.65 6.08
CA PRO A 338 9.44 -18.45 5.56
C PRO A 338 8.18 -18.27 6.41
N ILE A 339 7.03 -18.67 5.88
CA ILE A 339 5.81 -18.83 6.69
C ILE A 339 6.04 -19.81 7.83
N LEU A 340 5.20 -19.73 8.85
CA LEU A 340 5.27 -20.53 10.08
C LEU A 340 6.56 -20.30 10.89
N THR A 341 7.23 -19.16 10.67
CA THR A 341 8.34 -18.71 11.52
C THR A 341 7.82 -18.27 12.89
N LYS A 342 8.53 -18.65 13.95
CA LYS A 342 8.16 -18.35 15.35
C LYS A 342 8.25 -16.86 15.65
N ILE A 343 7.28 -16.33 16.38
CA ILE A 343 7.28 -14.91 16.74
C ILE A 343 8.30 -14.56 17.85
N SER A 344 8.90 -15.57 18.47
CA SER A 344 10.00 -15.39 19.44
C SER A 344 11.30 -14.92 18.78
N THR A 345 11.45 -15.07 17.45
CA THR A 345 12.61 -14.57 16.69
C THR A 345 12.41 -13.14 16.18
N ASP A 346 11.23 -12.54 16.40
CA ASP A 346 10.93 -11.18 15.97
C ASP A 346 11.82 -10.16 16.66
N VAL A 347 12.22 -9.13 15.91
CA VAL A 347 13.15 -8.10 16.37
C VAL A 347 12.54 -7.32 17.56
N PRO A 348 13.22 -7.24 18.72
CA PRO A 348 12.78 -6.45 19.85
C PRO A 348 12.62 -4.96 19.52
N ILE A 349 11.63 -4.33 20.15
CA ILE A 349 11.23 -2.94 19.94
C ILE A 349 11.69 -2.13 21.14
N PHE A 350 12.68 -1.25 20.95
CA PHE A 350 13.25 -0.40 22.02
C PHE A 350 13.69 -1.20 23.27
N GLY A 351 14.25 -2.40 23.06
CA GLY A 351 14.66 -3.29 24.15
C GLY A 351 13.52 -4.05 24.83
N GLN A 352 12.29 -3.96 24.30
CA GLN A 352 11.14 -4.76 24.71
C GLN A 352 10.84 -5.85 23.68
N PRO A 353 10.26 -7.00 24.07
CA PRO A 353 9.85 -8.01 23.10
C PRO A 353 8.84 -7.45 22.09
N ALA A 354 8.83 -7.97 20.87
CA ALA A 354 7.87 -7.55 19.84
C ALA A 354 6.41 -7.88 20.21
N TRP A 355 6.22 -8.84 21.11
CA TRP A 355 4.93 -9.39 21.50
C TRP A 355 4.78 -9.47 23.01
N SER A 356 3.54 -9.27 23.48
CA SER A 356 3.15 -9.40 24.88
C SER A 356 2.05 -10.45 25.01
N THR A 357 2.19 -11.39 25.93
CA THR A 357 1.18 -12.42 26.21
C THR A 357 0.52 -12.20 27.57
N ARG A 358 -0.79 -12.47 27.66
CA ARG A 358 -1.52 -12.46 28.93
C ARG A 358 -2.62 -13.51 28.96
N LEU A 359 -2.89 -13.99 30.17
CA LEU A 359 -4.04 -14.83 30.47
C LEU A 359 -5.22 -13.92 30.86
N THR A 360 -6.41 -14.17 30.32
CA THR A 360 -7.58 -13.32 30.60
C THR A 360 -8.04 -13.39 32.06
N SER A 361 -8.01 -14.58 32.67
CA SER A 361 -8.35 -14.79 34.08
C SER A 361 -7.31 -15.62 34.80
N LYS A 362 -6.69 -15.03 35.82
CA LYS A 362 -5.80 -15.76 36.76
C LYS A 362 -6.57 -16.51 37.84
N LEU A 363 -7.84 -16.14 38.07
CA LEU A 363 -8.68 -16.70 39.14
C LEU A 363 -9.32 -18.03 38.72
N ILE A 364 -9.74 -18.13 37.45
CA ILE A 364 -10.36 -19.34 36.89
C ILE A 364 -9.65 -19.68 35.58
N PRO A 365 -8.45 -20.31 35.64
CA PRO A 365 -7.67 -20.64 34.46
C PRO A 365 -8.37 -21.59 33.49
N GLU A 366 -9.34 -22.38 33.96
CA GLU A 366 -10.12 -23.34 33.17
C GLU A 366 -11.02 -22.68 32.12
N HIS A 367 -11.46 -21.44 32.38
CA HIS A 367 -12.27 -20.64 31.46
C HIS A 367 -11.49 -19.46 30.88
N ALA A 368 -10.20 -19.37 31.18
CA ALA A 368 -9.35 -18.34 30.66
C ALA A 368 -9.03 -18.59 29.19
N VAL A 369 -8.55 -17.54 28.53
CA VAL A 369 -8.16 -17.56 27.13
C VAL A 369 -6.74 -17.00 27.02
N ALA A 370 -5.96 -17.45 26.04
CA ALA A 370 -4.66 -16.86 25.75
C ALA A 370 -4.86 -15.61 24.90
N LEU A 371 -4.31 -14.47 25.33
CA LEU A 371 -4.22 -13.25 24.52
C LEU A 371 -2.76 -12.96 24.20
N VAL A 372 -2.48 -12.74 22.92
CA VAL A 372 -1.21 -12.20 22.42
C VAL A 372 -1.48 -10.83 21.82
N SER A 373 -0.59 -9.87 22.06
CA SER A 373 -0.72 -8.49 21.59
C SER A 373 0.58 -8.02 20.98
N SER A 374 0.52 -7.38 19.81
CA SER A 374 1.70 -6.81 19.17
C SER A 374 2.10 -5.51 19.86
N ASN A 375 3.39 -5.37 20.17
CA ASN A 375 3.98 -4.12 20.62
C ASN A 375 4.45 -3.26 19.43
N LEU A 376 4.54 -3.85 18.22
CA LEU A 376 4.87 -3.14 16.98
C LEU A 376 3.66 -2.44 16.40
N TRP A 377 2.54 -3.13 16.34
CA TRP A 377 1.28 -2.59 15.83
C TRP A 377 0.28 -2.55 16.96
N ILE A 378 0.26 -1.42 17.65
CA ILE A 378 -0.64 -1.21 18.78
C ILE A 378 -2.09 -1.32 18.26
N GLY A 379 -2.84 -2.25 18.84
CA GLY A 379 -4.19 -2.61 18.41
C GLY A 379 -4.30 -3.98 17.76
N ALA A 380 -3.19 -4.63 17.38
CA ALA A 380 -3.20 -5.99 16.89
C ALA A 380 -3.22 -7.00 18.05
N HIS A 381 -4.23 -7.85 18.06
CA HIS A 381 -4.49 -8.80 19.13
C HIS A 381 -4.90 -10.17 18.58
N THR A 382 -4.42 -11.22 19.22
CA THR A 382 -4.76 -12.60 18.88
C THR A 382 -5.25 -13.33 20.11
N VAL A 383 -6.37 -14.01 19.97
CA VAL A 383 -6.99 -14.78 21.06
C VAL A 383 -7.05 -16.25 20.67
N ALA A 384 -6.66 -17.16 21.56
CA ALA A 384 -6.77 -18.61 21.33
C ALA A 384 -7.52 -19.32 22.47
N TRP A 385 -8.55 -20.08 22.11
CA TRP A 385 -9.41 -20.84 23.02
C TRP A 385 -9.63 -22.25 22.46
N GLY A 386 -9.40 -23.28 23.28
CA GLY A 386 -9.53 -24.67 22.83
C GLY A 386 -8.70 -24.91 21.57
N LYS A 387 -9.35 -25.41 20.51
CA LYS A 387 -8.73 -25.68 19.20
C LYS A 387 -8.86 -24.52 18.20
N GLN A 388 -9.32 -23.35 18.62
CA GLN A 388 -9.58 -22.21 17.76
C GLN A 388 -8.74 -21.00 18.17
N PHE A 389 -8.48 -20.11 17.23
CA PHE A 389 -7.88 -18.81 17.47
C PHE A 389 -8.46 -17.79 16.50
N GLU A 390 -8.31 -16.51 16.82
CA GLU A 390 -8.70 -15.42 15.93
C GLU A 390 -7.75 -14.24 16.11
N ASN A 391 -7.46 -13.52 15.01
CA ASN A 391 -6.70 -12.27 15.05
C ASN A 391 -7.60 -11.09 14.70
N ILE A 392 -7.40 -9.97 15.37
CA ILE A 392 -8.13 -8.72 15.11
C ILE A 392 -7.17 -7.53 15.22
N TYR A 393 -7.39 -6.52 14.39
CA TYR A 393 -6.76 -5.22 14.55
C TYR A 393 -7.79 -4.16 14.96
N ILE A 394 -7.56 -3.44 16.06
CA ILE A 394 -8.37 -2.27 16.45
C ILE A 394 -7.45 -1.15 16.89
N GLY A 395 -7.30 -0.11 16.06
CA GLY A 395 -6.37 0.97 16.36
C GLY A 395 -6.27 2.05 15.29
N TRP A 396 -5.21 2.84 15.34
CA TRP A 396 -4.97 3.99 14.45
C TRP A 396 -4.26 3.65 13.14
N GLY A 397 -3.94 2.37 12.92
CA GLY A 397 -3.14 1.92 11.78
C GLY A 397 -1.71 2.45 11.79
N GLN A 398 -1.16 2.79 12.95
CA GLN A 398 0.20 3.36 13.08
C GLN A 398 1.18 2.35 13.66
N LYS A 399 2.37 2.29 13.05
CA LYS A 399 3.47 1.49 13.55
C LYS A 399 4.06 2.18 14.78
N SER A 400 4.32 1.41 15.83
CA SER A 400 5.01 1.86 17.03
C SER A 400 6.41 2.32 16.65
N VAL A 401 6.58 3.63 16.62
CA VAL A 401 7.86 4.32 16.48
C VAL A 401 8.27 4.78 17.87
N GLY A 402 9.52 4.55 18.23
CA GLY A 402 10.05 4.93 19.53
C GLY A 402 10.23 6.43 19.59
N PRO A 403 10.92 6.94 20.63
CA PRO A 403 11.30 8.34 20.66
C PRO A 403 12.29 8.61 19.51
N GLY A 404 11.78 9.00 18.34
CA GLY A 404 12.60 9.27 17.16
C GLY A 404 11.97 8.89 15.82
N TYR A 405 10.67 9.14 15.59
CA TYR A 405 10.22 9.22 14.19
C TYR A 405 11.07 10.27 13.48
N GLN A 406 11.91 9.82 12.55
CA GLN A 406 12.75 10.69 11.75
C GLN A 406 12.00 10.98 10.47
N ALA A 407 11.56 12.23 10.32
CA ALA A 407 10.92 12.68 9.10
C ALA A 407 11.87 12.44 7.92
N TYR A 408 11.29 12.14 6.76
CA TYR A 408 12.05 11.94 5.55
C TYR A 408 12.87 13.20 5.24
N LEU A 409 14.16 13.00 5.01
CA LEU A 409 15.06 14.08 4.61
C LEU A 409 14.87 14.33 3.11
N PRO A 410 14.85 15.59 2.66
CA PRO A 410 14.86 15.89 1.23
C PRO A 410 15.99 15.13 0.52
N PRO A 411 15.79 14.71 -0.74
CA PRO A 411 16.84 14.07 -1.51
C PRO A 411 18.06 14.99 -1.62
N ASP A 412 19.24 14.39 -1.70
CA ASP A 412 20.47 15.16 -1.92
C ASP A 412 20.37 15.95 -3.22
N VAL A 413 20.93 17.16 -3.20
CA VAL A 413 21.01 17.98 -4.41
C VAL A 413 21.85 17.26 -5.45
N LEU A 414 21.38 17.28 -6.70
CA LEU A 414 22.14 16.71 -7.81
C LEU A 414 23.47 17.46 -7.94
N CYS A 415 24.54 16.69 -8.18
CA CYS A 415 25.84 17.30 -8.49
C CYS A 415 25.78 17.92 -9.88
N GLU A 416 26.44 19.06 -10.02
CA GLU A 416 26.67 19.67 -11.33
C GLU A 416 27.52 18.75 -12.20
N TYR A 417 27.42 18.93 -13.51
CA TYR A 417 28.29 18.23 -14.45
C TYR A 417 29.75 18.57 -14.15
N THR A 418 30.60 17.55 -13.99
CA THR A 418 32.03 17.77 -13.75
C THR A 418 32.69 18.20 -15.05
N ASP A 419 33.51 19.26 -15.02
CA ASP A 419 34.28 19.74 -16.18
C ASP A 419 35.07 18.60 -16.81
N ALA A 420 34.53 18.02 -17.88
CA ALA A 420 35.23 17.04 -18.70
C ALA A 420 36.26 17.79 -19.56
N PRO A 421 37.40 17.18 -19.91
CA PRO A 421 38.41 17.82 -20.76
C PRO A 421 37.89 18.22 -22.17
N ASP A 422 36.72 17.71 -22.56
CA ASP A 422 36.04 18.02 -23.81
C ASP A 422 35.09 19.23 -23.72
N VAL A 423 34.88 19.78 -22.51
CA VAL A 423 34.09 21.01 -22.30
C VAL A 423 35.05 22.20 -22.30
N THR A 424 34.88 23.09 -23.26
CA THR A 424 35.60 24.36 -23.33
C THR A 424 34.65 25.51 -23.08
N GLU A 425 34.83 26.19 -21.96
CA GLU A 425 34.11 27.43 -21.65
C GLU A 425 34.57 28.51 -22.64
N ALA A 426 33.67 28.93 -23.53
CA ALA A 426 33.91 30.05 -24.43
C ALA A 426 33.47 31.34 -23.75
N VAL A 427 34.20 32.44 -23.99
CA VAL A 427 33.78 33.76 -23.52
C VAL A 427 32.53 34.17 -24.30
N ASP A 428 31.52 34.69 -23.60
CA ASP A 428 30.31 35.22 -24.24
C ASP A 428 30.69 36.21 -25.36
N PRO A 429 30.09 36.09 -26.56
CA PRO A 429 30.40 36.96 -27.68
C PRO A 429 30.08 38.41 -27.33
N THR A 430 30.85 39.35 -27.88
CA THR A 430 30.56 40.77 -27.68
C THR A 430 29.34 41.19 -28.50
N ALA A 431 28.67 42.28 -28.11
CA ALA A 431 27.51 42.80 -28.83
C ALA A 431 27.80 43.11 -30.32
N GLU A 432 29.06 43.46 -30.65
CA GLU A 432 29.50 43.68 -32.03
C GLU A 432 29.58 42.36 -32.81
N ASP A 433 30.06 41.28 -32.18
CA ASP A 433 30.16 39.95 -32.79
C ASP A 433 28.78 39.32 -33.00
N GLU A 434 27.85 39.50 -32.06
CA GLU A 434 26.46 39.06 -32.20
C GLU A 434 25.73 39.81 -33.33
N ALA A 435 25.93 41.14 -33.43
CA ALA A 435 25.36 41.94 -34.52
C ALA A 435 25.89 41.51 -35.89
N ALA A 436 27.19 41.20 -35.97
CA ALA A 436 27.81 40.67 -37.18
C ALA A 436 27.26 39.28 -37.55
N LEU A 437 27.13 38.37 -36.58
CA LEU A 437 26.53 37.04 -36.79
C LEU A 437 25.07 37.13 -37.24
N ARG A 438 24.28 38.03 -36.63
CA ARG A 438 22.88 38.28 -37.00
C ARG A 438 22.75 38.79 -38.43
N LYS A 439 23.66 39.67 -38.86
CA LYS A 439 23.72 40.20 -40.24
C LYS A 439 24.10 39.13 -41.26
N VAL A 440 24.95 38.16 -40.87
CA VAL A 440 25.34 37.02 -41.71
C VAL A 440 24.24 35.96 -41.79
N GLN A 441 23.52 35.70 -40.69
CA GLN A 441 22.42 34.72 -40.66
C GLN A 441 21.11 35.25 -41.27
N ASN A 442 20.83 36.54 -41.16
CA ASN A 442 19.64 37.16 -41.73
C ASN A 442 19.97 38.46 -42.48
N PRO A 443 20.50 38.38 -43.72
CA PRO A 443 20.97 39.55 -44.46
C PRO A 443 19.87 40.57 -44.78
N GLU A 444 18.60 40.15 -44.85
CA GLU A 444 17.47 41.06 -45.11
C GLU A 444 17.11 41.94 -43.89
N ALA A 445 17.38 41.48 -42.66
CA ALA A 445 17.15 42.29 -41.46
C ALA A 445 18.31 43.26 -41.15
N GLY A 446 19.51 42.97 -41.66
CA GLY A 446 20.70 43.78 -41.45
C GLY A 446 20.78 45.05 -42.32
N GLU A 447 19.96 45.15 -43.36
CA GLU A 447 19.85 46.36 -44.19
C GLU A 447 18.86 47.40 -43.61
N GLU A 448 17.92 46.98 -42.75
CA GLU A 448 16.97 47.92 -42.11
C GLU A 448 17.60 48.69 -40.92
N GLU A 449 18.58 48.12 -40.21
CA GLU A 449 19.26 48.79 -39.09
C GLU A 449 20.31 49.83 -39.52
N GLU A 450 20.98 49.67 -40.67
CA GLU A 450 21.92 50.70 -41.18
C GLU A 450 21.22 51.96 -41.72
N GLY A 451 19.89 51.93 -41.85
CA GLY A 451 19.10 53.10 -42.27
C GLY A 451 18.66 54.03 -41.12
N ALA A 452 18.95 53.70 -39.86
CA ALA A 452 18.38 54.37 -38.69
C ALA A 452 19.36 55.18 -37.83
N ASP A 453 20.63 55.32 -38.23
CA ASP A 453 21.66 56.05 -37.44
C ASP A 453 22.19 57.33 -38.13
N ASP A 454 21.33 58.08 -38.82
CA ASP A 454 21.71 59.40 -39.37
C ASP A 454 20.66 60.49 -39.13
N THR A 455 20.02 60.49 -37.95
CA THR A 455 19.32 61.68 -37.44
C THR A 455 19.42 61.78 -35.92
N GLU A 456 20.32 62.66 -35.46
CA GLU A 456 20.18 63.62 -34.35
C GLU A 456 21.47 63.78 -33.53
N ALA A 457 22.46 64.47 -34.11
CA ALA A 457 23.38 65.29 -33.33
C ALA A 457 22.84 66.73 -33.33
N GLY A 458 22.03 67.06 -32.34
CA GLY A 458 21.76 68.44 -31.97
C GLY A 458 22.97 69.02 -31.24
N GLU A 459 23.53 70.11 -31.76
CA GLU A 459 24.24 71.08 -30.93
C GLU A 459 23.87 72.50 -31.35
N ASP A 460 23.43 73.25 -30.34
CA ASP A 460 22.97 74.63 -30.36
C ASP A 460 24.09 75.63 -30.72
N GLY A 461 23.71 76.69 -31.45
CA GLY A 461 23.97 78.07 -31.04
C GLY A 461 25.29 78.78 -31.40
N ALA A 462 25.10 79.89 -32.14
CA ALA A 462 25.95 81.11 -32.26
C ALA A 462 27.11 81.04 -33.29
N GLU A 463 27.41 82.03 -34.15
CA GLU A 463 27.21 83.49 -34.19
C GLU A 463 27.14 84.05 -35.65
N GLU A 464 26.53 85.24 -35.78
CA GLU A 464 26.79 86.40 -36.68
C GLU A 464 27.21 86.22 -38.16
N ASP A 465 26.43 86.81 -39.10
CA ASP A 465 26.76 88.10 -39.74
C ASP A 465 25.70 88.57 -40.78
N ASP A 466 25.57 89.91 -40.88
CA ASP A 466 24.78 90.81 -41.76
C ASP A 466 23.29 91.11 -41.51
#